data_AF-A0A2T2U9R0-F1
#
_entry.id   AF-A0A2T2U9R0-F1
#
_cell.length_a   1.000
_cell.length_b   1.000
_cell.length_c   1.000
_cell.angle_alpha   90.00
_cell.angle_beta   90.00
_cell.angle_gamma   90.00
#
_symmetry.space_group_name_H-M   'P 1'
#
loop_
_entity.id
_entity.type
_entity.pdbx_description
1 polymer ?
#
loop_
_entity_poly.entity_id
_entity_poly.type
_entity_poly.pdbx_seq_one_letter_code
_entity_poly.pdbx_strand_id
1 'polypeptide(L)'
;MGTAESDEATQRSSTALGTEPDYRQKLKRARAVAVSDAATPSSSSAECVRNMAERRDMESTSVQSVLVAALQVLHRVRQREKQVADACLSKGQDEKFHGMIATLDNLDRVLRNTLSEQGAKMLDLTMASPERAEGEKSWRYTLTKALRTIEEDIEWIIALVARQPRGSTGRTLTGVIVRLLRRHHNVLRVEVEQWTE
;
A
#
# COMPACT_ATOMS: atom_id res chain seq x y z
N MET A 1 42.57 -38.81 56.22
CA MET A 1 42.49 -39.17 54.79
C MET A 1 41.05 -39.54 54.51
N GLY A 2 40.30 -38.63 53.89
CA GLY A 2 38.92 -38.85 53.44
C GLY A 2 38.71 -38.03 52.18
N THR A 3 38.45 -38.72 51.07
CA THR A 3 38.18 -38.14 49.75
C THR A 3 36.90 -38.77 49.23
N ALA A 4 35.81 -37.99 49.19
CA ALA A 4 34.60 -38.27 48.41
C ALA A 4 33.68 -37.02 48.40
N GLU A 5 33.77 -36.22 47.34
CA GLU A 5 32.73 -35.30 46.83
C GLU A 5 32.86 -35.46 45.30
N SER A 6 31.96 -36.21 44.63
CA SER A 6 30.67 -35.76 44.12
C SER A 6 30.75 -34.39 43.46
N ASP A 7 30.77 -34.36 42.12
CA ASP A 7 29.80 -33.56 41.37
C ASP A 7 29.76 -34.01 39.90
N GLU A 8 28.58 -34.53 39.56
CA GLU A 8 28.16 -34.93 38.23
C GLU A 8 27.17 -33.86 37.72
N ALA A 9 27.19 -33.64 36.40
CA ALA A 9 26.20 -32.91 35.61
C ALA A 9 26.21 -31.37 35.68
N THR A 10 26.81 -30.73 34.67
CA THR A 10 26.10 -29.71 33.86
C THR A 10 26.65 -29.71 32.44
N GLN A 11 25.93 -30.40 31.58
CA GLN A 11 26.00 -30.30 30.13
C GLN A 11 24.70 -29.63 29.70
N ARG A 12 24.74 -28.39 29.18
CA ARG A 12 23.67 -27.79 28.36
C ARG A 12 24.17 -26.54 27.63
N SER A 13 24.57 -26.80 26.37
CA SER A 13 24.36 -25.98 25.18
C SER A 13 24.33 -24.45 25.34
N SER A 14 25.48 -23.84 25.07
CA SER A 14 25.53 -22.48 24.53
C SER A 14 25.26 -22.57 23.02
N THR A 15 24.10 -22.08 22.58
CA THR A 15 23.75 -21.97 21.17
C THR A 15 23.10 -20.61 20.94
N ALA A 16 23.53 -19.96 19.85
CA ALA A 16 22.97 -18.76 19.22
C ALA A 16 23.46 -17.39 19.74
N LEU A 17 24.67 -17.01 19.33
CA LEU A 17 24.99 -15.62 18.97
C LEU A 17 25.27 -15.58 17.46
N GLY A 18 24.18 -15.62 16.70
CA GLY A 18 24.17 -15.49 15.25
C GLY A 18 23.65 -14.11 14.83
N THR A 19 24.57 -13.27 14.34
CA THR A 19 24.34 -12.24 13.31
C THR A 19 23.47 -11.00 13.62
N GLU A 20 23.97 -10.09 14.47
CA GLU A 20 23.50 -8.70 14.56
C GLU A 20 23.89 -7.76 13.39
N PRO A 21 24.97 -7.97 12.59
CA PRO A 21 25.29 -7.07 11.46
C PRO A 21 24.40 -7.28 10.22
N ASP A 22 23.74 -8.43 10.10
CA ASP A 22 22.91 -8.78 8.95
C ASP A 22 21.55 -8.05 8.97
N TYR A 23 20.99 -7.79 10.16
CA TYR A 23 19.71 -7.10 10.30
C TYR A 23 19.79 -5.62 9.91
N ARG A 24 20.82 -4.89 10.37
CA ARG A 24 21.04 -3.48 9.99
C ARG A 24 21.33 -3.32 8.50
N GLN A 25 22.01 -4.29 7.89
CA GLN A 25 22.30 -4.29 6.46
C GLN A 25 21.05 -4.61 5.63
N LYS A 26 20.19 -5.53 6.10
CA LYS A 26 18.85 -5.78 5.55
C LYS A 26 17.95 -4.54 5.64
N LEU A 27 17.95 -3.81 6.76
CA LEU A 27 17.22 -2.56 6.92
C LEU A 27 17.74 -1.44 6.00
N LYS A 28 19.06 -1.28 5.88
CA LYS A 28 19.65 -0.32 4.93
C LYS A 28 19.31 -0.67 3.48
N ARG A 29 19.29 -1.95 3.11
CA ARG A 29 18.85 -2.41 1.79
C ARG A 29 17.36 -2.18 1.58
N ALA A 30 16.50 -2.50 2.55
CA ALA A 30 15.07 -2.24 2.48
C ALA A 30 14.77 -0.73 2.35
N ARG A 31 15.51 0.11 3.08
CA ARG A 31 15.45 1.57 2.96
C ARG A 31 15.96 2.06 1.61
N ALA A 32 17.06 1.53 1.10
CA ALA A 32 17.59 1.90 -0.22
C ALA A 32 16.63 1.46 -1.35
N VAL A 33 15.99 0.30 -1.23
CA VAL A 33 14.95 -0.16 -2.15
C VAL A 33 13.72 0.73 -2.05
N ALA A 34 13.26 1.08 -0.84
CA ALA A 34 12.14 2.00 -0.65
C ALA A 34 12.43 3.42 -1.17
N VAL A 35 13.66 3.91 -1.04
CA VAL A 35 14.11 5.22 -1.56
C VAL A 35 14.28 5.19 -3.09
N SER A 36 14.81 4.09 -3.63
CA SER A 36 14.96 3.88 -5.09
C SER A 36 13.60 3.70 -5.78
N ASP A 37 12.66 3.00 -5.13
CA ASP A 37 11.30 2.82 -5.61
C ASP A 37 10.47 4.11 -5.39
N ALA A 38 10.80 4.90 -4.37
CA ALA A 38 10.29 6.26 -4.18
C ALA A 38 10.78 7.26 -5.24
N ALA A 39 11.91 7.00 -5.89
CA ALA A 39 12.53 7.90 -6.87
C ALA A 39 12.00 7.73 -8.31
N THR A 40 11.26 6.65 -8.61
CA THR A 40 10.55 6.56 -9.90
C THR A 40 9.20 7.27 -9.75
N PRO A 41 8.87 8.29 -10.55
CA PRO A 41 7.83 9.23 -10.18
C PRO A 41 6.46 8.58 -10.36
N SER A 42 5.51 9.04 -9.57
CA SER A 42 4.06 8.85 -9.74
C SER A 42 3.54 9.06 -11.17
N SER A 43 4.32 9.73 -12.02
CA SER A 43 4.09 9.83 -13.46
C SER A 43 4.03 8.46 -14.14
N SER A 44 4.85 7.49 -13.72
CA SER A 44 4.95 6.17 -14.38
C SER A 44 3.66 5.34 -14.31
N SER A 45 2.98 5.30 -13.17
CA SER A 45 1.69 4.59 -13.04
C SER A 45 0.59 5.27 -13.85
N ALA A 46 0.47 6.60 -13.74
CA ALA A 46 -0.53 7.37 -14.47
C ALA A 46 -0.30 7.34 -15.98
N GLU A 47 0.95 7.38 -16.42
CA GLU A 47 1.36 7.25 -17.82
C GLU A 47 1.11 5.84 -18.34
N CYS A 48 1.39 4.80 -17.55
CA CYS A 48 1.05 3.42 -17.90
C CYS A 48 -0.46 3.26 -18.14
N VAL A 49 -1.31 3.84 -17.27
CA VAL A 49 -2.76 3.85 -17.47
C VAL A 49 -3.17 4.65 -18.70
N ARG A 50 -2.56 5.81 -18.94
CA ARG A 50 -2.82 6.62 -20.14
C ARG A 50 -2.52 5.84 -21.42
N ASN A 51 -1.40 5.12 -21.45
CA ASN A 51 -1.03 4.26 -22.58
C ASN A 51 -2.00 3.07 -22.75
N MET A 52 -2.59 2.58 -21.66
CA MET A 52 -3.62 1.54 -21.71
C MET A 52 -4.98 2.06 -22.19
N ALA A 53 -5.28 3.35 -22.01
CA ALA A 53 -6.55 3.96 -22.39
C ALA A 53 -6.85 3.86 -23.89
N GLU A 54 -5.80 3.77 -24.72
CA GLU A 54 -5.90 3.66 -26.18
C GLU A 54 -6.28 2.24 -26.67
N ARG A 55 -6.35 1.26 -25.76
CA ARG A 55 -6.66 -0.13 -26.13
C ARG A 55 -8.16 -0.33 -26.34
N ARG A 56 -8.52 -1.04 -27.42
CA ARG A 56 -9.92 -1.31 -27.81
C ARG A 56 -10.75 -2.04 -26.75
N ASP A 57 -10.12 -2.77 -25.84
CA ASP A 57 -10.83 -3.51 -24.79
C ASP A 57 -11.24 -2.63 -23.59
N MET A 58 -10.97 -1.32 -23.60
CA MET A 58 -11.26 -0.44 -22.46
C MET A 58 -12.75 -0.23 -22.26
N GLU A 59 -13.50 -0.23 -23.34
CA GLU A 59 -14.96 -0.09 -23.30
C GLU A 59 -15.67 -1.38 -22.87
N SER A 60 -14.95 -2.51 -22.78
CA SER A 60 -15.55 -3.77 -22.34
C SER A 60 -16.08 -3.65 -20.92
N THR A 61 -17.28 -4.20 -20.67
CA THR A 61 -17.93 -4.16 -19.36
C THR A 61 -17.06 -4.76 -18.26
N SER A 62 -16.27 -5.80 -18.58
CA SER A 62 -15.34 -6.42 -17.63
C SER A 62 -14.24 -5.45 -17.20
N VAL A 63 -13.63 -4.71 -18.15
CA VAL A 63 -12.58 -3.73 -17.82
C VAL A 63 -13.17 -2.51 -17.11
N GLN A 64 -14.33 -2.01 -17.55
CA GLN A 64 -15.04 -0.92 -16.87
C GLN A 64 -15.40 -1.28 -15.42
N SER A 65 -15.78 -2.53 -15.15
CA SER A 65 -16.03 -2.99 -13.77
C SER A 65 -14.76 -2.98 -12.92
N VAL A 66 -13.61 -3.35 -13.50
CA VAL A 66 -12.31 -3.27 -12.81
C VAL A 66 -11.90 -1.81 -12.58
N LEU A 67 -12.15 -0.92 -13.53
CA LEU A 67 -11.89 0.52 -13.40
C LEU A 67 -12.68 1.15 -12.26
N VAL A 68 -13.98 0.84 -12.16
CA VAL A 68 -14.82 1.33 -11.06
C VAL A 68 -14.32 0.79 -9.71
N ALA A 69 -14.02 -0.51 -9.63
CA ALA A 69 -13.46 -1.11 -8.42
C ALA A 69 -12.12 -0.48 -8.02
N ALA A 70 -11.25 -0.22 -8.98
CA ALA A 70 -9.99 0.47 -8.79
C ALA A 70 -10.19 1.88 -8.21
N LEU A 71 -11.12 2.65 -8.78
CA LEU A 71 -11.44 4.00 -8.31
C LEU A 71 -12.01 4.00 -6.89
N GLN A 72 -12.81 3.00 -6.52
CA GLN A 72 -13.29 2.85 -5.15
C GLN A 72 -12.15 2.59 -4.16
N VAL A 73 -11.21 1.69 -4.51
CA VAL A 73 -10.01 1.41 -3.70
C VAL A 73 -9.16 2.67 -3.55
N LEU A 74 -8.85 3.34 -4.66
CA LEU A 74 -8.06 4.58 -4.62
C LEU A 74 -8.74 5.65 -3.77
N HIS A 75 -10.06 5.77 -3.85
CA HIS A 75 -10.81 6.69 -3.01
C HIS A 75 -10.64 6.35 -1.52
N ARG A 76 -10.87 5.09 -1.12
CA ARG A 76 -10.74 4.66 0.29
C ARG A 76 -9.33 4.90 0.82
N VAL A 77 -8.31 4.45 0.08
CA VAL A 77 -6.90 4.62 0.47
C VAL A 77 -6.57 6.11 0.58
N ARG A 78 -6.98 6.94 -0.38
CA ARG A 78 -6.76 8.38 -0.33
C ARG A 78 -7.40 9.03 0.90
N GLN A 79 -8.62 8.64 1.28
CA GLN A 79 -9.26 9.17 2.48
C GLN A 79 -8.47 8.79 3.74
N ARG A 80 -7.95 7.57 3.81
CA ARG A 80 -7.09 7.15 4.92
C ARG A 80 -5.78 7.92 4.96
N GLU A 81 -5.13 8.11 3.82
CA GLU A 81 -3.89 8.90 3.75
C GLU A 81 -4.11 10.37 4.12
N LYS A 82 -5.26 10.96 3.77
CA LYS A 82 -5.64 12.30 4.25
C LYS A 82 -5.78 12.35 5.77
N GLN A 83 -6.46 11.37 6.37
CA GLN A 83 -6.57 11.28 7.82
C GLN A 83 -5.18 11.13 8.48
N VAL A 84 -4.26 10.39 7.85
CA VAL A 84 -2.86 10.28 8.31
C VAL A 84 -2.17 11.64 8.22
N ALA A 85 -2.26 12.33 7.08
CA ALA A 85 -1.70 13.67 6.90
C ALA A 85 -2.21 14.66 7.97
N ASP A 86 -3.53 14.69 8.21
CA ASP A 86 -4.16 15.56 9.20
C ASP A 86 -3.70 15.28 10.63
N ALA A 87 -3.32 14.03 10.92
CA ALA A 87 -2.84 13.62 12.24
C ALA A 87 -1.31 13.68 12.40
N CYS A 88 -0.58 14.22 11.41
CA CYS A 88 0.88 14.23 11.41
C CYS A 88 1.48 15.01 12.58
N LEU A 89 2.63 14.54 13.05
CA LEU A 89 3.36 15.14 14.17
C LEU A 89 4.49 16.07 13.70
N SER A 90 4.84 16.03 12.41
CA SER A 90 5.92 16.84 11.85
C SER A 90 5.61 17.30 10.42
N LYS A 91 6.20 18.44 10.05
CA LYS A 91 6.08 18.99 8.68
C LYS A 91 6.65 18.06 7.61
N GLY A 92 7.75 17.36 7.91
CA GLY A 92 8.35 16.41 6.96
C GLY A 92 7.46 15.19 6.69
N GLN A 93 6.67 14.76 7.68
CA GLN A 93 5.65 13.72 7.50
C GLN A 93 4.47 14.26 6.68
N ASP A 94 4.01 15.46 7.01
CA ASP A 94 2.93 16.14 6.29
C ASP A 94 3.24 16.27 4.78
N GLU A 95 4.42 16.80 4.43
CA GLU A 95 4.88 16.92 3.03
C GLU A 95 4.95 15.57 2.32
N LYS A 96 5.39 14.52 3.03
CA LYS A 96 5.50 13.16 2.48
C LYS A 96 4.12 12.58 2.14
N PHE A 97 3.16 12.67 3.06
CA PHE A 97 1.82 12.14 2.79
C PHE A 97 1.05 12.97 1.78
N HIS A 98 1.21 14.30 1.77
CA HIS A 98 0.68 15.12 0.69
C HIS A 98 1.25 14.72 -0.68
N GLY A 99 2.55 14.39 -0.74
CA GLY A 99 3.16 13.82 -1.92
C GLY A 99 2.48 12.51 -2.37
N MET A 100 2.24 11.59 -1.44
CA MET A 100 1.53 10.32 -1.69
C MET A 100 0.09 10.57 -2.19
N ILE A 101 -0.68 11.40 -1.49
CA ILE A 101 -2.05 11.77 -1.85
C ILE A 101 -2.10 12.34 -3.28
N ALA A 102 -1.16 13.22 -3.64
CA ALA A 102 -1.08 13.77 -4.98
C ALA A 102 -0.86 12.70 -6.06
N THR A 103 -0.13 11.62 -5.75
CA THR A 103 0.03 10.49 -6.69
C THR A 103 -1.28 9.73 -6.91
N LEU A 104 -2.08 9.54 -5.84
CA LEU A 104 -3.39 8.89 -5.92
C LEU A 104 -4.38 9.77 -6.68
N ASP A 105 -4.39 11.09 -6.43
CA ASP A 105 -5.23 12.04 -7.13
C ASP A 105 -4.93 12.08 -8.63
N ASN A 106 -3.65 12.04 -9.01
CA ASN A 106 -3.28 11.99 -10.41
C ASN A 106 -3.75 10.68 -11.08
N LEU A 107 -3.61 9.54 -10.41
CA LEU A 107 -4.07 8.25 -10.93
C LEU A 107 -5.61 8.18 -11.01
N ASP A 108 -6.32 8.63 -9.97
CA ASP A 108 -7.79 8.72 -9.94
C ASP A 108 -8.30 9.56 -11.12
N ARG A 109 -7.71 10.73 -11.35
CA ARG A 109 -8.05 11.59 -12.50
C ARG A 109 -7.86 10.87 -13.84
N VAL A 110 -6.72 10.20 -14.04
CA VAL A 110 -6.48 9.46 -15.29
C VAL A 110 -7.51 8.34 -15.45
N LEU A 111 -7.78 7.56 -14.41
CA LEU A 111 -8.75 6.46 -14.48
C LEU A 111 -10.17 6.95 -14.73
N ARG A 112 -10.60 8.06 -14.12
CA ARG A 112 -11.90 8.68 -14.41
C ARG A 112 -12.03 9.09 -15.87
N ASN A 113 -10.96 9.61 -16.47
CA ASN A 113 -10.95 9.96 -17.89
C ASN A 113 -11.00 8.72 -18.81
N THR A 114 -10.73 7.52 -18.30
CA THR A 114 -10.86 6.25 -19.04
C THR A 114 -12.20 5.55 -18.85
N LEU A 115 -13.06 6.05 -17.95
CA LEU A 115 -14.39 5.48 -17.77
C LEU A 115 -15.27 5.80 -18.97
N SER A 116 -16.06 4.82 -19.38
CA SER A 116 -17.20 5.06 -20.26
C SER A 116 -18.32 5.75 -19.50
N GLU A 117 -19.32 6.27 -20.21
CA GLU A 117 -20.51 6.88 -19.57
C GLU A 117 -21.20 5.90 -18.61
N GLN A 118 -21.28 4.61 -18.99
CA GLN A 118 -21.84 3.57 -18.13
C GLN A 118 -20.96 3.32 -16.89
N GLY A 119 -19.64 3.30 -17.05
CA GLY A 119 -18.68 3.16 -15.95
C GLY A 119 -18.78 4.32 -14.96
N ALA A 120 -18.93 5.56 -15.45
CA ALA A 120 -19.12 6.75 -14.64
C ALA A 120 -20.41 6.66 -13.81
N LYS A 121 -21.54 6.30 -14.43
CA LYS A 121 -22.82 6.09 -13.70
C LYS A 121 -22.69 5.01 -12.62
N MET A 122 -22.02 3.90 -12.92
CA MET A 122 -21.80 2.83 -11.94
C MET A 122 -20.91 3.28 -10.77
N LEU A 123 -19.90 4.11 -11.02
CA LEU A 123 -19.09 4.71 -9.98
C LEU A 123 -19.92 5.61 -9.07
N ASP A 124 -20.75 6.50 -9.63
CA ASP A 124 -21.56 7.42 -8.85
C ASP A 124 -22.55 6.70 -7.93
N LEU A 125 -23.17 5.60 -8.40
CA LEU A 125 -24.09 4.78 -7.61
C LEU A 125 -23.41 4.07 -6.44
N THR A 126 -22.12 3.76 -6.56
CA THR A 126 -21.38 2.97 -5.57
C THR A 126 -20.56 3.82 -4.61
N MET A 127 -20.29 5.07 -4.97
CA MET A 127 -19.53 6.05 -4.17
C MET A 127 -20.37 6.77 -3.12
N ALA A 128 -21.68 6.52 -3.07
CA ALA A 128 -22.61 7.09 -2.12
C ALA A 128 -22.53 6.44 -0.72
N SER A 129 -21.41 6.60 -0.02
CA SER A 129 -21.42 6.50 1.44
C SER A 129 -20.21 7.24 2.02
N PRO A 130 -20.40 8.44 2.59
CA PRO A 130 -19.35 9.05 3.38
C PRO A 130 -19.14 8.19 4.63
N GLU A 131 -17.94 7.65 4.81
CA GLU A 131 -17.55 7.15 6.13
C GLU A 131 -17.75 8.30 7.12
N ARG A 132 -18.56 8.05 8.16
CA ARG A 132 -18.71 9.00 9.27
C ARG A 132 -17.31 9.35 9.77
N ALA A 133 -17.06 10.64 9.93
CA ALA A 133 -15.89 11.14 10.64
C ALA A 133 -15.94 10.57 12.07
N GLU A 134 -15.30 9.42 12.26
CA GLU A 134 -14.94 8.92 13.58
C GLU A 134 -14.03 9.99 14.21
N GLY A 135 -14.31 10.38 15.47
CA GLY A 135 -13.76 11.57 16.13
C GLY A 135 -12.23 11.65 16.24
N GLU A 136 -11.74 12.54 17.10
CA GLU A 136 -10.31 12.82 17.23
C GLU A 136 -9.51 11.53 17.56
N LYS A 137 -8.66 11.12 16.62
CA LYS A 137 -7.89 9.88 16.71
C LYS A 137 -6.42 10.19 16.80
N SER A 138 -5.71 9.38 17.57
CA SER A 138 -4.25 9.46 17.62
C SER A 138 -3.64 9.16 16.25
N TRP A 139 -2.55 9.88 15.95
CA TRP A 139 -1.66 9.63 14.81
C TRP A 139 -1.44 8.13 14.54
N ARG A 140 -1.05 7.39 15.59
CA ARG A 140 -0.78 5.95 15.52
C ARG A 140 -1.99 5.15 15.08
N TYR A 141 -3.17 5.43 15.65
CA TYR A 141 -4.39 4.73 15.27
C TYR A 141 -4.71 4.95 13.78
N THR A 142 -4.62 6.19 13.31
CA THR A 142 -4.92 6.54 11.93
C THR A 142 -3.94 5.89 10.94
N LEU A 143 -2.65 5.86 11.29
CA LEU A 143 -1.60 5.20 10.51
C LEU A 143 -1.82 3.68 10.40
N THR A 144 -2.09 3.00 11.52
CA THR A 144 -2.37 1.56 11.51
C THR A 144 -3.65 1.24 10.73
N LYS A 145 -4.70 2.08 10.85
CA LYS A 145 -5.93 1.92 10.08
C LYS A 145 -5.68 2.06 8.57
N ALA A 146 -4.85 3.01 8.17
CA ALA A 146 -4.46 3.21 6.77
C ALA A 146 -3.71 2.00 6.21
N LEU A 147 -2.72 1.47 6.94
CA LEU A 147 -1.99 0.26 6.55
C LEU A 147 -2.93 -0.92 6.29
N ARG A 148 -3.80 -1.20 7.27
CA ARG A 148 -4.78 -2.29 7.18
C ARG A 148 -5.73 -2.10 5.99
N THR A 149 -6.25 -0.89 5.79
CA THR A 149 -7.14 -0.59 4.65
C THR A 149 -6.45 -0.86 3.33
N ILE A 150 -5.17 -0.49 3.18
CA ILE A 150 -4.41 -0.76 1.95
C ILE A 150 -4.22 -2.27 1.73
N GLU A 151 -3.92 -3.05 2.77
CA GLU A 151 -3.78 -4.50 2.67
C GLU A 151 -5.09 -5.16 2.23
N GLU A 152 -6.19 -4.85 2.92
CA GLU A 152 -7.53 -5.36 2.61
C GLU A 152 -7.94 -5.00 1.18
N ASP A 153 -7.69 -3.77 0.74
CA ASP A 153 -8.03 -3.31 -0.60
C ASP A 153 -7.17 -3.96 -1.69
N ILE A 154 -5.88 -4.23 -1.42
CA ILE A 154 -5.00 -4.99 -2.32
C ILE A 154 -5.52 -6.42 -2.49
N GLU A 155 -5.84 -7.10 -1.38
CA GLU A 155 -6.35 -8.47 -1.42
C GLU A 155 -7.68 -8.55 -2.19
N TRP A 156 -8.58 -7.61 -1.90
CA TRP A 156 -9.88 -7.52 -2.55
C TRP A 156 -9.76 -7.31 -4.07
N ILE A 157 -8.95 -6.35 -4.51
CA ILE A 157 -8.84 -6.05 -5.95
C ILE A 157 -8.13 -7.18 -6.71
N ILE A 158 -7.18 -7.88 -6.07
CA ILE A 158 -6.55 -9.08 -6.64
C ILE A 158 -7.60 -10.20 -6.81
N ALA A 159 -8.41 -10.46 -5.78
CA ALA A 159 -9.47 -11.46 -5.84
C ALA A 159 -10.50 -11.14 -6.93
N LEU A 160 -10.88 -9.87 -7.06
CA LEU A 160 -11.82 -9.41 -8.10
C LEU A 160 -11.30 -9.69 -9.51
N VAL A 161 -10.02 -9.41 -9.78
CA VAL A 161 -9.43 -9.59 -11.10
C VAL A 161 -8.96 -11.02 -11.38
N ALA A 162 -9.02 -11.92 -10.39
CA ALA A 162 -8.57 -13.30 -10.52
C ALA A 162 -9.34 -14.09 -11.59
N ARG A 163 -10.56 -13.66 -11.94
CA ARG A 163 -11.39 -14.30 -12.98
C ARG A 163 -11.16 -13.75 -14.40
N GLN A 164 -10.39 -12.66 -14.55
CA GLN A 164 -10.08 -12.10 -15.86
C GLN A 164 -9.03 -12.96 -16.61
N PRO A 165 -8.99 -12.94 -17.96
CA PRO A 165 -7.94 -13.62 -18.72
C PRO A 165 -6.53 -13.12 -18.37
N ARG A 166 -5.52 -13.98 -18.46
CA ARG A 166 -4.10 -13.56 -18.31
C ARG A 166 -3.75 -12.60 -19.45
N GLY A 167 -3.04 -11.51 -19.13
CA GLY A 167 -2.68 -10.47 -20.10
C GLY A 167 -3.82 -9.52 -20.50
N SER A 168 -5.04 -9.71 -19.96
CA SER A 168 -6.13 -8.74 -20.14
C SER A 168 -5.77 -7.37 -19.57
N THR A 169 -6.32 -6.30 -20.15
CA THR A 169 -6.03 -4.96 -19.63
C THR A 169 -6.50 -4.77 -18.20
N GLY A 170 -7.62 -5.39 -17.80
CA GLY A 170 -8.06 -5.39 -16.41
C GLY A 170 -6.97 -5.89 -15.45
N ARG A 171 -6.28 -6.99 -15.78
CA ARG A 171 -5.15 -7.49 -14.97
C ARG A 171 -3.94 -6.57 -14.97
N THR A 172 -3.57 -6.03 -16.12
CA THR A 172 -2.43 -5.10 -16.22
C THR A 172 -2.68 -3.85 -15.39
N LEU A 173 -3.90 -3.29 -15.50
CA LEU A 173 -4.37 -2.16 -14.72
C LEU A 173 -4.32 -2.44 -13.22
N THR A 174 -4.91 -3.56 -12.76
CA THR A 174 -4.83 -3.96 -11.36
C THR A 174 -3.39 -4.10 -10.90
N GLY A 175 -2.50 -4.65 -11.74
CA GLY A 175 -1.08 -4.74 -11.44
C GLY A 175 -0.40 -3.38 -11.21
N VAL A 176 -0.76 -2.36 -11.98
CA VAL A 176 -0.26 -0.97 -11.79
C VAL A 176 -0.74 -0.40 -10.46
N ILE A 177 -2.03 -0.56 -10.15
CA ILE A 177 -2.64 -0.06 -8.91
C ILE A 177 -2.02 -0.75 -7.70
N VAL A 178 -1.95 -2.09 -7.70
CA VAL A 178 -1.37 -2.87 -6.59
C VAL A 178 0.09 -2.46 -6.35
N ARG A 179 0.87 -2.21 -7.40
CA ARG A 179 2.25 -1.72 -7.24
C ARG A 179 2.30 -0.36 -6.55
N LEU A 180 1.45 0.58 -6.94
CA LEU A 180 1.36 1.89 -6.27
C LEU A 180 0.96 1.74 -4.79
N LEU A 181 -0.09 0.98 -4.51
CA LEU A 181 -0.58 0.76 -3.15
C LEU A 181 0.45 0.09 -2.26
N ARG A 182 1.19 -0.90 -2.77
CA ARG A 182 2.29 -1.55 -2.03
C ARG A 182 3.43 -0.58 -1.71
N ARG A 183 3.74 0.35 -2.62
CA ARG A 183 4.74 1.39 -2.36
C ARG A 183 4.26 2.32 -1.24
N HIS A 184 3.00 2.75 -1.27
CA HIS A 184 2.41 3.57 -0.23
C HIS A 184 2.39 2.86 1.13
N HIS A 185 1.97 1.60 1.14
CA HIS A 185 2.03 0.73 2.32
C HIS A 185 3.44 0.64 2.91
N ASN A 186 4.46 0.41 2.07
CA ASN A 186 5.84 0.37 2.53
C ASN A 186 6.30 1.68 3.17
N VAL A 187 5.88 2.84 2.62
CA VAL A 187 6.19 4.14 3.21
C VAL A 187 5.54 4.29 4.58
N LEU A 188 4.25 3.97 4.71
CA LEU A 188 3.52 4.02 5.98
C LEU A 188 4.10 3.04 7.02
N ARG A 189 4.54 1.86 6.59
CA ARG A 189 5.13 0.84 7.47
C ARG A 189 6.45 1.32 8.08
N VAL A 190 7.31 1.97 7.28
CA VAL A 190 8.56 2.57 7.78
C VAL A 190 8.28 3.65 8.83
N GLU A 191 7.20 4.43 8.66
CA GLU A 191 6.79 5.42 9.67
C GLU A 191 6.29 4.77 10.95
N VAL A 192 5.62 3.61 10.90
CA VAL A 192 5.28 2.87 12.13
C VAL A 192 6.54 2.41 12.85
N GLU A 193 7.46 1.77 12.12
CA GLU A 193 8.70 1.19 12.67
C GLU A 193 9.55 2.26 13.38
N GLN A 194 9.69 3.46 12.80
CA GLN A 194 10.46 4.57 13.37
C GLN A 194 9.93 5.12 14.69
N TRP A 195 8.67 4.86 15.04
CA TRP A 195 8.05 5.35 16.27
C TRP A 195 7.80 4.24 17.30
N THR A 196 8.09 2.98 16.97
CA THR A 196 8.05 1.86 17.92
C THR A 196 9.39 1.55 18.57
N GLU A 197 10.49 2.05 17.99
CA GLU A 197 11.84 2.08 18.57
C GLU A 197 12.07 3.33 19.41
#